data_AF-A0A4Q8TEC1-F1
#
_entry.id   AF-A0A4Q8TEC1-F1
#
_cell.length_a   1.000
_cell.length_b   1.000
_cell.length_c   1.000
_cell.angle_alpha   90.00
_cell.angle_beta   90.00
_cell.angle_gamma   90.00
#
_symmetry.space_group_name_H-M   'P 1'
#
loop_
_entity.id
_entity.type
_entity.pdbx_description
1 polymer ?
#
loop_
_entity_poly.entity_id
_entity_poly.type
_entity_poly.pdbx_seq_one_letter_code
_entity_poly.pdbx_strand_id
1 'polypeptide(L)'
;MDDLAFREQEETLRSKAAQLSPELRKQYYQLEDQLVKDPDTYAVLNYFFAAGLHHFYLGKVARGVVNLVLMLIGLALIPYHGWVLIIFVCVVELPQLFNSQKIVRQYNIDVMREILDELNNSKQNQTISDD
;
A
#
# COMPACT_ATOMS: atom_id res chain seq x y z
N MET A 1 -19.59 5.13 -2.34
CA MET A 1 -19.90 4.28 -1.17
C MET A 1 -18.61 3.84 -0.48
N ASP A 2 -17.61 3.36 -1.21
CA ASP A 2 -16.31 2.92 -0.64
C ASP A 2 -15.59 3.98 0.23
N ASP A 3 -15.59 5.25 -0.18
CA ASP A 3 -14.89 6.32 0.58
C ASP A 3 -15.46 6.57 1.98
N LEU A 4 -16.78 6.36 2.18
CA LEU A 4 -17.40 6.48 3.50
C LEU A 4 -16.98 5.32 4.40
N ALA A 5 -16.99 4.09 3.86
CA ALA A 5 -16.56 2.90 4.59
C ALA A 5 -15.09 2.98 5.00
N PHE A 6 -14.22 3.52 4.14
CA PHE A 6 -12.82 3.74 4.50
C PHE A 6 -12.63 4.79 5.58
N ARG A 7 -13.38 5.91 5.51
CA ARG A 7 -13.34 6.95 6.55
C ARG A 7 -13.81 6.43 7.90
N GLU A 8 -14.90 5.66 7.93
CA GLU A 8 -15.38 5.04 9.17
C GLU A 8 -14.35 4.09 9.79
N GLN A 9 -13.65 3.31 8.94
CA GLN A 9 -12.56 2.44 9.40
C GLN A 9 -11.39 3.25 9.98
N GLU A 10 -10.93 4.29 9.28
CA GLU A 10 -9.87 5.20 9.76
C GLU A 10 -10.27 5.89 11.07
N GLU A 11 -11.50 6.40 11.19
CA GLU A 11 -11.98 7.04 12.42
C GLU A 11 -12.07 6.04 13.58
N THR A 12 -12.53 4.81 13.32
CA THR A 12 -12.57 3.75 14.33
C THR A 12 -11.16 3.42 14.83
N LEU A 13 -10.19 3.32 13.93
CA LEU A 13 -8.78 3.08 14.25
C LEU A 13 -8.18 4.25 15.04
N ARG A 14 -8.45 5.49 14.62
CA ARG A 14 -8.01 6.71 15.33
C ARG A 14 -8.61 6.82 16.72
N SER A 15 -9.88 6.45 16.89
CA SER A 15 -10.53 6.43 18.21
C SER A 15 -9.86 5.41 19.14
N LYS A 16 -9.51 4.23 18.64
CA LYS A 16 -8.72 3.24 19.40
C LYS A 16 -7.33 3.76 19.75
N ALA A 17 -6.64 4.39 18.80
CA ALA A 17 -5.33 4.99 19.04
C ALA A 17 -5.39 6.13 20.08
N ALA A 18 -6.48 6.91 20.11
CA ALA A 18 -6.68 7.96 21.09
C ALA A 18 -6.88 7.44 22.53
N GLN A 19 -7.29 6.17 22.69
CA GLN A 19 -7.47 5.50 23.98
C GLN A 19 -6.18 4.83 24.50
N LEU A 20 -5.09 4.84 23.73
CA LEU A 20 -3.77 4.36 24.17
C LEU A 20 -3.19 5.26 25.27
N SER A 21 -2.25 4.71 26.05
CA SER A 21 -1.47 5.51 27.01
C SER A 21 -0.64 6.59 26.27
N PRO A 22 -0.26 7.70 26.93
CA PRO A 22 0.47 8.79 26.29
C PRO A 22 1.74 8.35 25.54
N GLU A 23 2.46 7.38 26.10
CA GLU A 23 3.70 6.83 25.54
C GLU A 23 3.43 6.00 24.27
N LEU A 24 2.45 5.09 24.34
CA LEU A 24 2.05 4.27 23.19
C LEU A 24 1.39 5.11 22.09
N ARG A 25 0.63 6.14 22.47
CA ARG A 25 0.02 7.08 21.53
C ARG A 25 1.08 7.86 20.75
N LYS A 26 2.16 8.28 21.41
CA LYS A 26 3.28 8.95 20.74
C LYS A 26 3.99 8.01 19.76
N GLN A 27 4.25 6.76 20.17
CA GLN A 27 4.84 5.75 19.29
C GLN A 27 3.94 5.45 18.10
N TYR A 28 2.63 5.30 18.32
CA TYR A 28 1.64 5.11 17.27
C TYR A 28 1.72 6.19 16.19
N TYR A 29 1.69 7.47 16.56
CA TYR A 29 1.75 8.55 15.58
C TYR A 29 3.10 8.64 14.85
N GLN A 30 4.20 8.26 15.50
CA GLN A 30 5.51 8.19 14.83
C GLN A 30 5.57 7.07 13.79
N LEU A 31 4.99 5.90 14.11
CA LEU A 31 4.90 4.76 13.19
C LEU A 31 3.92 5.03 12.04
N GLU A 32 2.77 5.64 12.33
CA GLU A 32 1.78 6.05 11.34
C GLU A 32 2.42 6.98 10.29
N ASP A 33 3.10 8.04 10.73
CA ASP A 33 3.74 9.02 9.84
C ASP A 33 4.82 8.40 8.93
N GLN A 34 5.54 7.38 9.41
CA GLN A 34 6.57 6.70 8.63
C GLN A 34 6.03 5.65 7.64
N LEU A 35 4.97 4.96 8.01
CA LEU A 35 4.48 3.79 7.28
C LEU A 35 3.32 4.12 6.33
N VAL A 36 2.54 5.15 6.64
CA VAL A 36 1.48 5.65 5.76
C VAL A 36 2.08 6.11 4.43
N LYS A 37 1.46 5.66 3.34
CA LYS A 37 1.89 5.99 1.98
C LYS A 37 0.96 7.02 1.36
N ASP A 38 1.55 7.86 0.53
CA ASP A 38 0.85 8.91 -0.21
C ASP A 38 0.33 8.36 -1.56
N PRO A 39 -0.99 8.47 -1.81
CA PRO A 39 -1.58 8.02 -3.08
C PRO A 39 -1.05 8.77 -4.30
N ASP A 40 -0.67 10.04 -4.17
CA ASP A 40 -0.18 10.83 -5.30
C ASP A 40 1.22 10.36 -5.72
N THR A 41 2.09 10.08 -4.75
CA THR A 41 3.39 9.43 -4.97
C THR A 41 3.24 8.09 -5.71
N TYR A 42 2.27 7.27 -5.31
CA TYR A 42 2.00 5.99 -5.98
C TYR A 42 1.49 6.17 -7.42
N ALA A 43 0.61 7.16 -7.65
CA ALA A 43 0.10 7.46 -8.99
C ALA A 43 1.22 7.97 -9.93
N VAL A 44 2.11 8.83 -9.43
CA VAL A 44 3.28 9.31 -10.18
C VAL A 44 4.19 8.13 -10.55
N LEU A 45 4.46 7.24 -9.60
CA LEU A 45 5.32 6.08 -9.86
C LEU A 45 4.69 5.12 -10.88
N ASN A 46 3.38 4.88 -10.80
CA ASN A 46 2.66 4.07 -11.78
C ASN A 46 2.64 4.73 -13.17
N TYR A 47 2.50 6.06 -13.25
CA TYR A 47 2.53 6.79 -14.52
C TYR A 47 3.91 6.80 -15.16
N PHE A 48 4.97 7.13 -14.39
CA PHE A 48 6.34 7.20 -14.90
C PHE A 48 6.94 5.82 -15.20
N PHE A 49 6.49 4.80 -14.47
CA PHE A 49 6.98 3.43 -14.58
C PHE A 49 5.83 2.45 -14.80
N ALA A 50 5.06 2.64 -15.88
CA ALA A 50 4.05 1.71 -16.39
C ALA A 50 4.55 0.24 -16.56
N ALA A 51 5.85 0.01 -16.35
CA ALA A 51 6.56 -1.25 -16.22
C ALA A 51 6.25 -2.11 -14.97
N GLY A 52 5.39 -1.66 -14.05
CA GLY A 52 5.10 -2.43 -12.82
C GLY A 52 5.95 -2.08 -11.60
N LEU A 53 6.72 -0.98 -11.62
CA LEU A 53 7.49 -0.55 -10.44
C LEU A 53 6.60 -0.09 -9.28
N HIS A 54 5.37 0.36 -9.56
CA HIS A 54 4.38 0.70 -8.54
C HIS A 54 4.06 -0.47 -7.61
N HIS A 55 4.09 -1.70 -8.11
CA HIS A 55 3.92 -2.88 -7.27
C HIS A 55 5.02 -3.06 -6.22
N PHE A 56 6.25 -2.60 -6.49
CA PHE A 56 7.33 -2.64 -5.51
C PHE A 56 7.10 -1.63 -4.37
N TYR A 57 6.43 -0.50 -4.65
CA TYR A 57 6.13 0.52 -3.65
C TYR A 57 5.13 0.04 -2.57
N LEU A 58 4.20 -0.84 -2.93
CA LEU A 58 3.29 -1.51 -1.98
C LEU A 58 3.80 -2.89 -1.49
N GLY A 59 5.06 -3.24 -1.75
CA GLY A 59 5.63 -4.53 -1.32
C GLY A 59 5.15 -5.76 -2.12
N LYS A 60 4.40 -5.58 -3.21
CA LYS A 60 3.89 -6.66 -4.08
C LYS A 60 4.90 -7.03 -5.18
N VAL A 61 6.10 -7.41 -4.78
CA VAL A 61 7.27 -7.67 -5.66
C VAL A 61 6.98 -8.66 -6.79
N ALA A 62 6.26 -9.75 -6.52
CA ALA A 62 5.98 -10.79 -7.51
C ALA A 62 5.21 -10.26 -8.73
N ARG A 63 4.20 -9.39 -8.52
CA ARG A 63 3.44 -8.78 -9.63
C ARG A 63 4.29 -7.79 -10.41
N GLY A 64 5.13 -7.02 -9.71
CA GLY A 64 6.07 -6.10 -10.35
C GLY A 64 7.06 -6.82 -11.28
N VAL A 65 7.60 -7.96 -10.85
CA VAL A 65 8.53 -8.77 -11.67
C VAL A 65 7.85 -9.34 -12.91
N VAL A 66 6.64 -9.89 -12.78
CA VAL A 66 5.89 -10.42 -13.93
C VAL A 66 5.63 -9.31 -14.95
N ASN A 67 5.20 -8.14 -14.50
CA ASN A 67 4.91 -7.03 -15.40
C ASN A 67 6.16 -6.51 -16.11
N LEU A 68 7.28 -6.42 -15.38
CA LEU A 68 8.58 -6.05 -15.95
C LEU A 68 9.04 -7.05 -17.01
N VAL A 69 8.92 -8.34 -16.75
CA VAL A 69 9.30 -9.39 -17.72
C VAL A 69 8.41 -9.33 -18.96
N LEU A 70 7.09 -9.17 -18.81
CA LEU A 70 6.16 -9.04 -19.94
C LEU A 70 6.47 -7.81 -20.78
N MET A 71 6.79 -6.67 -20.16
CA MET A 71 7.25 -5.48 -20.87
C MET A 71 8.55 -5.72 -21.63
N LEU A 72 9.54 -6.38 -21.02
CA LEU A 72 10.82 -6.69 -21.67
C LEU A 72 10.64 -7.64 -22.86
N ILE A 73 9.76 -8.64 -22.74
CA ILE A 73 9.37 -9.52 -23.85
C ILE A 73 8.70 -8.71 -24.95
N GLY A 74 7.73 -7.85 -24.62
CA GLY A 74 7.06 -6.98 -25.58
C GLY A 74 8.04 -6.06 -26.31
N LEU A 75 9.03 -5.52 -25.60
CA LEU A 75 10.07 -4.68 -26.17
C LEU A 75 11.01 -5.45 -27.11
N ALA A 76 11.44 -6.65 -26.71
CA ALA A 76 12.26 -7.53 -27.54
C ALA A 76 11.53 -7.99 -28.82
N LEU A 77 10.21 -8.13 -28.75
CA LEU A 77 9.36 -8.54 -29.87
C LEU A 77 8.79 -7.35 -30.67
N ILE A 78 9.24 -6.10 -30.49
CA ILE A 78 8.75 -4.96 -31.27
C ILE A 78 8.67 -5.23 -32.79
N PRO A 79 9.69 -5.78 -33.47
CA PRO A 79 9.60 -6.07 -34.91
C PRO A 79 8.57 -7.15 -35.26
N TYR A 80 8.13 -7.94 -34.28
CA TYR A 80 7.12 -9.01 -34.39
C TYR A 80 5.79 -8.65 -33.74
N HIS A 81 5.41 -7.36 -33.73
CA HIS A 81 4.16 -6.87 -33.12
C HIS A 81 4.11 -6.92 -31.58
N GLY A 82 5.26 -6.97 -30.91
CA GLY A 82 5.36 -6.90 -29.44
C GLY A 82 4.75 -5.64 -28.83
N TRP A 83 4.55 -4.58 -29.63
CA TRP A 83 3.79 -3.40 -29.25
C TRP A 83 2.34 -3.72 -28.84
N VAL A 84 1.72 -4.76 -29.42
CA VAL A 84 0.36 -5.21 -29.02
C VAL A 84 0.37 -5.74 -27.59
N LEU A 85 1.40 -6.51 -27.22
CA LEU A 85 1.56 -7.03 -25.86
C LEU A 85 1.78 -5.88 -24.86
N ILE A 86 2.57 -4.87 -25.23
CA ILE A 86 2.78 -3.67 -24.39
C ILE A 86 1.47 -2.91 -24.19
N ILE A 87 0.71 -2.66 -25.26
CA ILE A 87 -0.59 -1.98 -25.16
C ILE A 87 -1.55 -2.79 -24.29
N PHE A 88 -1.60 -4.11 -24.46
CA PHE A 88 -2.45 -4.97 -23.65
C PHE A 88 -2.11 -4.88 -22.15
N VAL A 89 -0.82 -4.97 -21.81
CA VAL A 89 -0.35 -4.79 -20.43
C VAL A 89 -0.74 -3.42 -19.89
N CYS A 90 -0.52 -2.35 -20.66
CA CYS A 90 -0.90 -0.99 -20.27
C CYS A 90 -2.41 -0.84 -20.03
N VAL A 91 -3.26 -1.43 -20.87
CA VAL A 91 -4.73 -1.37 -20.72
C VAL A 91 -5.20 -2.12 -19.46
N VAL A 92 -4.56 -3.23 -19.13
CA VAL A 92 -4.85 -3.99 -17.90
C VAL A 92 -4.38 -3.25 -16.64
N GLU A 93 -3.26 -2.55 -16.70
CA GLU A 93 -2.69 -1.80 -15.58
C GLU A 93 -3.32 -0.40 -15.39
N LEU A 94 -3.89 0.20 -16.46
CA LEU A 94 -4.52 1.53 -16.45
C LEU A 94 -5.60 1.70 -15.36
N PRO A 95 -6.53 0.74 -15.14
CA PRO A 95 -7.48 0.81 -14.04
C PRO A 95 -6.84 0.91 -12.66
N GLN A 96 -5.62 0.39 -12.46
CA GLN A 96 -4.91 0.52 -11.19
C GLN A 96 -4.40 1.94 -10.95
N LEU A 97 -4.10 2.70 -12.02
CA LEU A 97 -3.72 4.11 -11.92
C LEU A 97 -4.88 4.94 -11.36
N PHE A 98 -6.08 4.74 -11.91
CA PHE A 98 -7.29 5.44 -11.46
C PHE A 98 -7.75 5.01 -10.05
N ASN A 99 -7.46 3.77 -9.65
CA ASN A 99 -7.79 3.26 -8.32
C ASN A 99 -6.63 3.34 -7.30
N SER A 100 -5.57 4.09 -7.62
CA SER A 100 -4.41 4.34 -6.75
C SER A 100 -4.82 4.76 -5.34
N GLN A 101 -5.76 5.70 -5.24
CA GLN A 101 -6.27 6.21 -3.97
C GLN A 101 -6.91 5.12 -3.12
N LYS A 102 -7.70 4.21 -3.71
CA LYS A 102 -8.33 3.10 -2.98
C LYS A 102 -7.30 2.07 -2.52
N ILE A 103 -6.35 1.74 -3.39
CA ILE A 103 -5.30 0.76 -3.11
C ILE A 103 -4.41 1.23 -1.94
N VAL A 104 -3.97 2.49 -1.97
CA VAL A 104 -3.12 3.07 -0.93
C VAL A 104 -3.90 3.25 0.37
N ARG A 105 -5.17 3.67 0.30
CA ARG A 105 -6.01 3.82 1.50
C ARG A 105 -6.24 2.49 2.22
N GLN A 106 -6.49 1.41 1.46
CA GLN A 106 -6.58 0.07 2.05
C GLN A 106 -5.26 -0.33 2.72
N TYR A 107 -4.13 -0.11 2.05
CA TYR A 107 -2.81 -0.37 2.63
C TYR A 107 -2.58 0.41 3.93
N ASN A 108 -2.92 1.70 3.97
CA ASN A 108 -2.78 2.53 5.16
C ASN A 108 -3.67 2.04 6.31
N ILE A 109 -4.89 1.60 6.03
CA ILE A 109 -5.79 1.01 7.04
C ILE A 109 -5.20 -0.27 7.62
N ASP A 110 -4.63 -1.13 6.78
CA ASP A 110 -4.03 -2.39 7.24
C ASP A 110 -2.78 -2.10 8.09
N VAL A 111 -1.97 -1.11 7.72
CA VAL A 111 -0.84 -0.60 8.52
C VAL A 111 -1.31 -0.09 9.88
N MET A 112 -2.37 0.72 9.94
CA MET A 112 -2.92 1.24 11.20
C MET A 112 -3.41 0.10 12.12
N ARG A 113 -4.00 -0.97 11.56
CA ARG A 113 -4.38 -2.16 12.32
C ARG A 113 -3.16 -2.87 12.89
N GLU A 114 -2.15 -3.11 12.05
CA GLU A 114 -0.94 -3.83 12.44
C GLU A 114 -0.19 -3.11 13.56
N ILE A 115 -0.04 -1.78 13.46
CA ILE A 115 0.58 -0.97 14.52
C ILE A 115 -0.21 -1.07 15.84
N LEU A 116 -1.54 -1.01 15.80
CA LEU A 116 -2.36 -1.14 17.01
C LEU A 116 -2.26 -2.52 17.65
N ASP A 117 -2.25 -3.57 16.84
CA ASP A 117 -2.12 -4.95 17.32
C ASP A 117 -0.72 -5.19 17.91
N GLU A 118 0.33 -4.67 17.28
CA GLU A 118 1.71 -4.74 17.80
C GLU A 118 1.84 -4.01 19.14
N LEU A 119 1.30 -2.79 19.26
CA LEU A 119 1.37 -2.02 20.51
C LEU A 119 0.55 -2.66 21.65
N ASN A 120 -0.62 -3.24 21.34
CA ASN A 120 -1.42 -3.96 22.34
C ASN A 120 -0.75 -5.27 22.79
N ASN A 121 -0.17 -6.03 21.85
CA ASN A 121 0.57 -7.25 22.17
C ASN A 121 1.83 -6.95 22.99
N SER A 122 2.54 -5.86 22.67
CA SER A 122 3.70 -5.37 23.42
C SER A 122 3.33 -5.04 24.87
N LYS A 123 2.19 -4.37 25.08
CA LYS A 123 1.66 -4.06 26.41
C LYS A 123 1.30 -5.33 27.20
N GLN A 124 0.70 -6.33 26.56
CA GLN A 124 0.43 -7.63 27.19
C GLN A 124 1.73 -8.35 27.60
N ASN A 125 2.73 -8.36 26.73
CA ASN A 125 4.00 -9.01 27.02
C ASN A 125 4.79 -8.33 28.15
N GLN A 126 4.70 -7.00 28.27
CA GLN A 126 5.26 -6.26 29.41
C GLN A 126 4.54 -6.58 30.72
N THR A 127 3.21 -6.77 30.67
CA THR A 127 2.42 -7.11 31.87
C THR A 127 2.71 -8.52 32.37
N ILE A 128 3.09 -9.45 31.50
CA ILE A 128 3.42 -10.85 31.83
C ILE A 128 4.87 -10.99 32.35
N SER A 129 5.76 -10.04 32.03
CA SER A 129 7.17 -10.10 32.45
C SER A 129 7.45 -9.43 33.80
N ASP A 130 6.48 -8.69 34.35
CA ASP A 130 6.58 -7.98 35.64
C ASP A 130 5.92 -8.75 36.82
N ASP A 131 5.34 -9.94 36.56
CA ASP A 131 4.82 -10.91 37.55
C ASP A 131 5.78 -12.11 37.73
#